data_AF-A0AAD3HIZ0-F1
#
_entry.id   AF-A0AAD3HIZ0-F1
#
_cell.length_a   1.000
_cell.length_b   1.000
_cell.length_c   1.000
_cell.angle_alpha   90.00
_cell.angle_beta   90.00
_cell.angle_gamma   90.00
#
_symmetry.space_group_name_H-M   'P 1'
#
loop_
_entity.id
_entity.type
_entity.pdbx_description
1 polymer ?
#
loop_
_entity_poly.entity_id
_entity_poly.type
_entity_poly.pdbx_seq_one_letter_code
_entity_poly.pdbx_strand_id
1 'polypeptide(L)'
;MDYTKEVDAEDGVHARTAFRDAEKKYQLHRERKMKMKGGKLRPGKMITRPTDMSDVLDIQSTSDVAMRVGLTRHDVQGYEGPVYTFAAHPGLVFLPGALSSTQQQQLTAASLVDFPNPPARTNHELQYGPLPGLWRAAQAGLKLNWDRRDD
;
A
#
# COMPACT_ATOMS: atom_id res chain seq x y z
N MET A 1 6.08 -20.37 -30.89
CA MET A 1 7.17 -20.57 -29.92
C MET A 1 6.83 -19.68 -28.74
N ASP A 2 6.05 -20.22 -27.81
CA ASP A 2 5.69 -19.52 -26.58
C ASP A 2 6.90 -19.54 -25.66
N TYR A 3 7.49 -18.36 -25.44
CA TYR A 3 8.53 -18.17 -24.45
C TYR A 3 7.83 -17.91 -23.12
N THR A 4 7.37 -18.98 -22.47
CA THR A 4 7.03 -18.94 -21.05
C THR A 4 8.32 -18.64 -20.30
N LYS A 5 8.47 -17.39 -19.88
CA LYS A 5 9.49 -17.01 -18.89
C LYS A 5 9.21 -17.84 -17.64
N GLU A 6 10.15 -18.71 -17.34
CA GLU A 6 10.18 -19.52 -16.12
C GLU A 6 9.83 -18.62 -14.94
N VAL A 7 8.85 -19.09 -14.16
CA VAL A 7 8.50 -18.56 -12.85
C VAL A 7 9.79 -18.57 -12.04
N ASP A 8 10.23 -17.40 -11.59
CA ASP A 8 11.41 -17.26 -10.74
C ASP A 8 11.29 -18.23 -9.56
N ALA A 9 12.02 -19.35 -9.64
CA ALA A 9 12.16 -20.34 -8.60
C ALA A 9 13.14 -19.82 -7.55
N GLU A 10 12.77 -18.72 -6.89
CA GLU A 10 13.37 -18.27 -5.64
C GLU A 10 12.43 -18.58 -4.46
N ASP A 11 11.83 -19.78 -4.43
CA ASP A 11 11.29 -20.35 -3.20
C ASP A 11 12.47 -20.88 -2.35
N GLY A 12 13.35 -19.95 -1.94
CA GLY A 12 14.46 -20.19 -1.04
C GLY A 12 13.99 -20.26 0.42
N VAL A 13 13.93 -21.48 0.95
CA VAL A 13 14.17 -21.86 2.36
C VAL A 13 13.58 -20.92 3.43
N HIS A 14 12.28 -20.68 3.35
CA HIS A 14 11.54 -20.16 4.48
C HIS A 14 10.24 -20.93 4.59
N ALA A 15 10.02 -21.58 5.73
CA ALA A 15 8.81 -22.35 5.99
C ALA A 15 7.57 -21.51 5.59
N ARG A 16 6.70 -22.08 4.74
CA ARG A 16 5.45 -21.44 4.34
C ARG A 16 4.60 -21.25 5.60
N THR A 17 4.49 -20.01 6.05
CA THR A 17 3.61 -19.65 7.16
C THR A 17 2.26 -19.23 6.60
N ALA A 18 1.19 -19.42 7.37
CA ALA A 18 -0.13 -18.92 7.00
C ALA A 18 -0.11 -17.42 6.68
N PHE A 19 0.76 -16.65 7.36
CA PHE A 19 0.99 -15.24 7.06
C PHE A 19 1.56 -15.01 5.65
N ARG A 20 2.60 -15.75 5.26
CA ARG A 20 3.21 -15.62 3.92
C ARG A 20 2.25 -16.02 2.80
N ASP A 21 1.45 -17.06 3.03
CA ASP A 21 0.44 -17.47 2.05
C ASP A 21 -0.65 -16.38 1.91
N ALA A 22 -1.08 -15.75 3.00
CA ALA A 22 -2.01 -14.61 2.97
C ALA A 22 -1.39 -13.37 2.29
N GLU A 23 -0.15 -13.01 2.62
CA GLU A 23 0.57 -11.91 1.98
C GLU A 23 0.68 -12.14 0.47
N LYS A 24 1.12 -13.33 0.03
CA LYS A 24 1.21 -13.69 -1.40
C LYS A 24 -0.17 -13.64 -2.07
N LYS A 25 -1.24 -14.11 -1.41
CA LYS A 25 -2.60 -14.09 -1.96
C LYS A 25 -3.08 -12.68 -2.30
N TYR A 26 -2.80 -11.69 -1.44
CA TYR A 26 -3.30 -10.32 -1.61
C TYR A 26 -2.28 -9.37 -2.25
N GLN A 27 -1.09 -9.87 -2.64
CA GLN A 27 -0.06 -9.05 -3.27
C GLN A 27 -0.54 -8.48 -4.62
N LEU A 28 -0.28 -7.20 -4.86
CA LEU A 28 -0.62 -6.54 -6.11
C LEU A 28 0.40 -6.84 -7.20
N HIS A 29 0.01 -7.64 -8.19
CA HIS A 29 0.89 -7.96 -9.32
C HIS A 29 0.67 -7.01 -10.50
N ARG A 30 1.75 -6.36 -10.95
CA ARG A 30 1.75 -5.52 -12.15
C ARG A 30 2.61 -6.16 -13.22
N GLU A 31 2.01 -6.44 -14.37
CA GLU A 31 2.67 -7.11 -15.49
C GLU A 31 2.69 -6.20 -16.73
N ARG A 32 3.78 -6.27 -17.49
CA ARG A 32 3.85 -5.68 -18.84
C ARG A 32 3.77 -6.80 -19.85
N LYS A 33 2.66 -6.86 -20.59
CA LYS A 33 2.57 -7.76 -21.74
C LYS A 33 3.43 -7.21 -22.86
N MET A 34 4.50 -7.92 -23.21
CA MET A 34 5.32 -7.59 -24.36
C MET A 34 4.50 -7.83 -25.63
N LYS A 35 4.55 -6.90 -26.59
CA LYS A 35 3.84 -7.01 -27.86
C LYS A 35 4.85 -6.88 -29.01
N MET A 36 4.77 -7.78 -29.97
CA MET A 36 5.47 -7.62 -31.25
C MET A 36 4.78 -6.51 -32.05
N LYS A 37 5.52 -5.46 -32.42
CA LYS A 37 5.05 -4.43 -33.35
C LYS A 37 6.15 -4.16 -34.38
N GLY A 38 5.90 -4.53 -35.63
CA GLY A 38 6.86 -4.39 -36.73
C GLY A 38 8.13 -5.22 -36.53
N GLY A 39 8.00 -6.47 -36.09
CA GLY A 39 9.13 -7.40 -35.87
C GLY A 39 10.00 -7.08 -34.64
N LYS A 40 9.72 -6.01 -33.89
CA LYS A 40 10.41 -5.69 -32.64
C LYS A 40 9.50 -5.91 -31.44
N LEU A 41 10.04 -6.54 -30.41
CA LEU A 41 9.38 -6.70 -29.13
C LEU A 41 9.32 -5.34 -28.43
N ARG A 42 8.12 -4.84 -28.14
CA ARG A 42 7.92 -3.59 -27.41
C ARG A 42 7.16 -3.85 -26.11
N PRO A 43 7.52 -3.19 -25.01
CA PRO A 43 6.74 -3.27 -23.78
C PRO A 43 5.37 -2.66 -24.01
N GLY A 44 4.32 -3.45 -23.76
CA GLY A 44 2.95 -2.96 -23.73
C GLY A 44 2.65 -2.15 -22.46
N LYS A 45 1.39 -1.73 -22.34
CA LYS A 45 0.90 -1.05 -21.14
C LYS A 45 1.09 -1.96 -19.92
N MET A 46 1.51 -1.36 -18.81
CA MET A 46 1.52 -2.04 -17.51
C MET A 46 0.08 -2.26 -17.05
N ILE A 47 -0.28 -3.50 -16.80
CA ILE A 47 -1.61 -3.94 -16.38
C ILE A 47 -1.48 -4.48 -14.96
N THR A 48 -2.43 -4.11 -14.10
CA THR A 48 -2.55 -4.70 -12.77
C THR A 48 -3.43 -5.94 -12.89
N ARG A 49 -2.91 -7.09 -12.43
CA ARG A 49 -3.68 -8.32 -12.35
C ARG A 49 -4.80 -8.14 -11.31
N PRO A 50 -6.05 -8.56 -11.59
CA PRO A 50 -7.09 -8.58 -10.58
C PRO A 50 -6.70 -9.48 -9.41
N THR A 51 -6.93 -9.00 -8.19
CA THR A 51 -6.71 -9.76 -6.95
C THR A 51 -8.07 -10.04 -6.33
N ASP A 52 -8.31 -11.28 -5.92
CA ASP A 52 -9.53 -11.65 -5.21
C ASP A 52 -9.51 -11.09 -3.78
N MET A 53 -10.52 -10.30 -3.44
CA MET A 53 -10.69 -9.66 -2.14
C MET A 53 -11.94 -10.17 -1.40
N SER A 54 -12.57 -11.24 -1.88
CA SER A 54 -13.81 -11.78 -1.30
C SER A 54 -13.69 -12.19 0.18
N ASP A 55 -12.50 -12.62 0.59
CA ASP A 55 -12.19 -12.99 1.97
C ASP A 55 -11.70 -11.79 2.83
N VAL A 56 -11.58 -10.59 2.25
CA VAL A 56 -11.17 -9.39 2.99
C VAL A 56 -12.34 -8.89 3.82
N LEU A 57 -12.09 -8.71 5.10
CA LEU A 57 -13.05 -8.12 6.03
C LEU A 57 -13.22 -6.62 5.72
N ASP A 58 -14.41 -6.23 5.25
CA ASP A 58 -14.81 -4.83 5.14
C ASP A 58 -15.77 -4.43 6.26
N ILE A 59 -15.24 -3.67 7.20
CA ILE A 59 -15.93 -3.23 8.43
C ILE A 59 -16.87 -2.04 8.14
N GLN A 60 -16.69 -1.33 7.01
CA GLN A 60 -17.53 -0.18 6.66
C GLN A 60 -18.86 -0.58 6.01
N SER A 61 -18.90 -1.72 5.32
CA SER A 61 -20.03 -2.10 4.46
C SER A 61 -21.05 -3.02 5.10
N THR A 62 -20.86 -3.51 6.33
CA THR A 62 -21.71 -4.59 6.85
C THR A 62 -22.08 -4.49 8.33
N SER A 63 -23.39 -4.55 8.61
CA SER A 63 -23.96 -4.89 9.91
C SER A 63 -23.73 -6.36 10.28
N ASP A 64 -23.57 -7.24 9.28
CA ASP A 64 -23.70 -8.69 9.45
C ASP A 64 -22.37 -9.42 9.61
N VAL A 65 -21.25 -8.82 9.17
CA VAL A 65 -19.92 -9.46 9.26
C VAL A 65 -19.36 -9.43 10.69
N ALA A 66 -19.91 -8.56 11.55
CA ALA A 66 -19.56 -8.50 12.97
C ALA A 66 -19.69 -9.88 13.66
N MET A 67 -20.67 -10.70 13.24
CA MET A 67 -20.86 -12.04 13.78
C MET A 67 -19.82 -13.08 13.31
N ARG A 68 -19.20 -12.90 12.14
CA ARG A 68 -18.32 -13.93 11.55
C ARG A 68 -16.90 -13.96 12.13
N VAL A 69 -16.43 -12.83 12.67
CA VAL A 69 -15.01 -12.66 13.07
C VAL A 69 -14.88 -12.28 14.55
N GLY A 70 -15.96 -12.39 15.33
CA GLY A 70 -15.95 -12.02 16.75
C GLY A 70 -15.65 -10.53 16.95
N LEU A 71 -16.17 -9.66 16.09
CA LEU A 71 -16.06 -8.22 16.28
C LEU A 71 -17.05 -7.79 17.34
N THR A 72 -16.58 -6.94 18.27
CA THR A 72 -17.44 -6.26 19.23
C THR A 72 -17.42 -4.78 18.91
N ARG A 73 -18.60 -4.20 18.70
CA ARG A 73 -18.77 -2.76 18.60
C ARG A 73 -18.85 -2.15 19.99
N HIS A 74 -18.19 -1.02 20.18
CA HIS A 74 -18.18 -0.24 21.40
C HIS A 74 -18.67 1.17 21.10
N ASP A 75 -19.41 1.73 22.06
CA ASP A 75 -19.73 3.15 22.10
C ASP A 75 -18.77 3.82 23.10
N VAL A 76 -17.98 4.78 22.62
CA VAL A 76 -16.92 5.42 23.42
C VAL A 76 -17.32 6.87 23.71
N GLN A 77 -17.33 7.24 24.99
CA GLN A 77 -17.68 8.60 25.40
C GLN A 77 -16.76 9.63 24.74
N GLY A 78 -17.35 10.64 24.08
CA GLY A 78 -16.61 11.70 23.40
C GLY A 78 -16.16 11.35 21.97
N TYR A 79 -16.57 10.21 21.43
CA TYR A 79 -16.33 9.83 20.04
C TYR A 79 -17.66 9.43 19.38
N GLU A 80 -18.00 10.11 18.29
CA GLU A 80 -19.29 9.91 17.61
C GLU A 80 -19.28 8.74 16.60
N GLY A 81 -18.10 8.20 16.27
CA GLY A 81 -17.96 7.10 15.33
C GLY A 81 -18.06 5.72 15.99
N PRO A 82 -18.22 4.64 15.21
CA PRO A 82 -18.17 3.30 15.76
C PRO A 82 -16.73 2.90 16.10
N VAL A 83 -16.56 2.12 17.17
CA VAL A 83 -15.27 1.54 17.58
C VAL A 83 -15.41 0.02 17.62
N TYR A 84 -14.45 -0.70 17.06
CA TYR A 84 -14.49 -2.16 16.99
C TYR A 84 -13.25 -2.78 17.65
N THR A 85 -13.46 -3.90 18.35
CA THR A 85 -12.39 -4.79 18.84
C THR A 85 -12.59 -6.19 18.31
N PHE A 86 -11.53 -7.00 18.32
CA PHE A 86 -11.52 -8.36 17.79
C PHE A 86 -11.28 -9.37 18.92
N ALA A 87 -12.21 -10.31 19.11
CA ALA A 87 -12.10 -11.31 20.18
C ALA A 87 -10.80 -12.13 20.08
N ALA A 88 -10.38 -12.49 18.87
CA ALA A 88 -9.14 -13.23 18.61
C ALA A 88 -7.86 -12.38 18.72
N HIS A 89 -7.98 -11.05 18.78
CA HIS A 89 -6.85 -10.12 18.84
C HIS A 89 -7.05 -9.05 19.92
N PRO A 90 -6.97 -9.42 21.22
CA PRO A 90 -7.05 -8.45 22.31
C PRO A 90 -6.01 -7.34 22.14
N GLY A 91 -6.43 -6.09 22.35
CA GLY A 91 -5.60 -4.89 22.16
C GLY A 91 -5.66 -4.28 20.75
N LEU A 92 -6.23 -4.99 19.76
CA LEU A 92 -6.50 -4.41 18.45
C LEU A 92 -7.82 -3.63 18.47
N VAL A 93 -7.75 -2.33 18.15
CA VAL A 93 -8.90 -1.43 18.07
C VAL A 93 -8.97 -0.82 16.67
N PHE A 94 -10.17 -0.75 16.10
CA PHE A 94 -10.41 -0.18 14.78
C PHE A 94 -11.52 0.87 14.82
N LEU A 95 -11.26 2.05 14.25
CA LEU A 95 -12.15 3.20 14.25
C LEU A 95 -12.37 3.67 12.79
N PRO A 96 -13.38 3.14 12.07
CA PRO A 96 -13.62 3.57 10.70
C PRO A 96 -14.11 5.02 10.68
N GLY A 97 -13.61 5.79 9.71
CA GLY A 97 -14.06 7.16 9.51
C GLY A 97 -13.73 8.11 10.66
N ALA A 98 -12.72 7.80 11.48
CA ALA A 98 -12.34 8.60 12.65
C ALA A 98 -11.95 10.06 12.33
N LEU A 99 -11.62 10.35 11.07
CA LEU A 99 -11.26 11.68 10.60
C LEU A 99 -12.32 12.21 9.65
N SER A 100 -12.73 13.47 9.86
CA SER A 100 -13.56 14.19 8.90
C SER A 100 -12.85 14.34 7.54
N SER A 101 -13.62 14.55 6.47
CA SER A 101 -13.06 14.78 5.13
C SER A 101 -12.08 15.97 5.11
N THR A 102 -12.38 17.04 5.85
CA THR A 102 -11.49 18.20 6.00
C THR A 102 -10.17 17.83 6.67
N GLN A 103 -10.20 17.08 7.78
CA GLN A 103 -8.98 16.62 8.45
C GLN A 103 -8.16 15.68 7.56
N GLN A 104 -8.81 14.78 6.82
CA GLN A 104 -8.14 13.90 5.87
C GLN A 104 -7.41 14.70 4.78
N GLN A 105 -8.05 15.73 4.22
CA GLN A 105 -7.44 16.61 3.22
C GLN A 105 -6.25 17.39 3.78
N GLN A 106 -6.39 17.96 4.98
CA GLN A 106 -5.32 18.69 5.65
C GLN A 106 -4.11 17.80 5.94
N LEU A 107 -4.33 16.62 6.50
CA LEU A 107 -3.26 15.66 6.81
C LEU A 107 -2.61 15.12 5.52
N THR A 108 -3.39 14.88 4.47
CA THR A 108 -2.86 14.47 3.17
C THR A 108 -1.95 15.54 2.58
N ALA A 109 -2.40 16.81 2.59
CA ALA A 109 -1.58 17.93 2.14
C ALA A 109 -0.29 18.06 2.97
N ALA A 110 -0.40 18.03 4.30
CA ALA A 110 0.76 18.10 5.20
C ALA A 110 1.73 16.93 4.96
N SER A 111 1.24 15.72 4.67
CA SER A 111 2.08 14.56 4.38
C SER A 111 2.93 14.68 3.11
N LEU A 112 2.50 15.53 2.17
CA LEU A 112 3.20 15.78 0.92
C LEU A 112 4.07 17.04 0.98
N VAL A 113 3.65 18.04 1.76
CA VAL A 113 4.26 19.37 1.76
C VAL A 113 5.16 19.57 2.97
N ASP A 114 4.71 19.21 4.18
CA ASP A 114 5.32 19.63 5.44
C ASP A 114 6.10 18.51 6.12
N PHE A 115 5.48 17.34 6.31
CA PHE A 115 6.09 16.20 7.01
C PHE A 115 7.40 15.69 6.38
N PRO A 116 7.61 15.74 5.05
CA PRO A 116 8.89 15.33 4.48
C PRO A 116 9.94 16.46 4.48
N ASN A 117 9.59 17.69 4.88
CA ASN A 117 10.58 18.76 4.94
C ASN A 117 11.52 18.57 6.15
N PRO A 118 12.80 18.97 6.01
CA PRO A 118 13.71 19.06 7.15
C PRO A 118 13.10 19.88 8.30
N PRO A 119 13.28 19.47 9.58
CA PRO A 119 14.25 18.49 10.07
C PRO A 119 13.76 17.03 10.06
N ALA A 120 12.59 16.73 9.49
CA ALA A 120 12.11 15.36 9.41
C ALA A 120 12.99 14.53 8.48
N ARG A 121 13.30 13.30 8.90
CA ARG A 121 14.15 12.38 8.14
C ARG A 121 13.34 11.52 7.18
N THR A 122 13.77 11.50 5.92
CA THR A 122 13.17 10.66 4.87
C THR A 122 14.19 9.65 4.35
N ASN A 123 13.73 8.64 3.61
CA ASN A 123 14.61 7.68 2.94
C ASN A 123 15.53 8.33 1.88
N HIS A 124 15.23 9.55 1.42
CA HIS A 124 16.09 10.29 0.50
C HIS A 124 17.39 10.81 1.15
N GLU A 125 17.40 10.99 2.48
CA GLU A 125 18.56 11.56 3.17
C GLU A 125 19.82 10.73 3.02
N LEU A 126 19.69 9.41 2.93
CA LEU A 126 20.83 8.50 2.81
C LEU A 126 21.70 8.83 1.58
N GLN A 127 21.07 9.26 0.49
CA GLN A 127 21.76 9.52 -0.77
C GLN A 127 21.96 11.02 -1.06
N TYR A 128 21.02 11.88 -0.64
CA TYR A 128 20.99 13.28 -1.06
C TYR A 128 21.11 14.27 0.10
N GLY A 129 21.13 13.80 1.36
CA GLY A 129 20.99 14.65 2.54
C GLY A 129 19.58 15.26 2.66
N PRO A 130 19.39 16.26 3.54
CA PRO A 130 18.10 16.91 3.75
C PRO A 130 17.62 17.63 2.47
N LEU A 131 16.43 17.28 1.99
CA LEU A 131 15.84 17.86 0.78
C LEU A 131 14.60 18.71 1.10
N PRO A 132 14.72 20.05 1.12
CA PRO A 132 13.56 20.91 1.30
C PRO A 132 12.76 21.07 -0.01
N GLY A 133 11.46 21.33 0.12
CA GLY A 133 10.63 21.77 -1.01
C GLY A 133 10.35 20.71 -2.07
N LEU A 134 10.37 19.43 -1.68
CA LEU A 134 10.08 18.28 -2.57
C LEU A 134 8.76 18.45 -3.33
N TRP A 135 7.71 18.96 -2.67
CA TRP A 135 6.43 19.23 -3.31
C TRP A 135 6.55 20.27 -4.44
N ARG A 136 7.22 21.40 -4.19
CA ARG A 136 7.42 22.45 -5.19
C ARG A 136 8.24 21.92 -6.37
N ALA A 137 9.27 21.13 -6.09
CA ALA A 137 10.08 20.50 -7.13
C ALA A 137 9.26 19.55 -8.00
N ALA A 138 8.41 18.71 -7.39
CA ALA A 138 7.50 17.82 -8.11
C ALA A 138 6.48 18.59 -8.98
N GLN A 139 5.91 19.69 -8.46
CA GLN A 139 5.04 20.58 -9.24
C GLN A 139 5.75 21.21 -10.45
N ALA A 140 7.05 21.47 -10.33
CA ALA A 140 7.90 21.94 -11.42
C ALA A 140 8.35 20.82 -12.39
N GLY A 141 7.86 19.58 -12.21
CA GLY A 141 8.22 18.43 -13.04
C GLY A 141 9.65 17.91 -12.80
N LEU A 142 10.28 18.33 -11.71
CA LEU A 142 11.61 17.85 -11.33
C LEU A 142 11.51 16.44 -10.73
N LYS A 143 12.57 15.67 -10.94
CA LYS A 143 12.73 14.32 -10.41
C LYS A 143 14.14 14.18 -9.85
N LEU A 144 14.28 13.35 -8.83
CA LEU A 144 15.60 12.98 -8.31
C LEU A 144 16.38 12.27 -9.41
N ASN A 145 17.66 12.62 -9.55
CA ASN A 145 18.56 11.92 -10.45
C ASN A 145 18.97 10.59 -9.80
N TRP A 146 18.18 9.55 -10.04
CA TRP A 146 18.42 8.18 -9.61
C TRP A 146 19.53 7.52 -10.46
N ASP A 147 20.73 8.09 -10.44
CA ASP A 147 21.91 7.32 -10.82
C ASP A 147 22.20 6.39 -9.65
N ARG A 148 21.72 5.14 -9.75
CA ARG A 148 22.06 4.07 -8.82
C ARG A 148 23.58 3.92 -8.92
N ARG A 149 24.32 4.43 -7.93
CA ARG A 149 25.71 4.02 -7.75
C ARG A 149 25.63 2.56 -7.30
N ASP A 150 25.95 1.67 -8.22
CA ASP A 150 26.13 0.27 -7.89
C ASP A 150 27.36 0.20 -6.97
N ASP A 151 27.11 0.00 -5.67
CA ASP A 151 28.10 -0.43 -4.70
C ASP A 151 28.06 -1.97 -4.61
#